data_AF-W0JN99-F1
#
_entry.id   AF-W0JN99-F1
#
_cell.length_a   1.000
_cell.length_b   1.000
_cell.length_c   1.000
_cell.angle_alpha   90.00
_cell.angle_beta   90.00
_cell.angle_gamma   90.00
#
_symmetry.space_group_name_H-M   'P 1'
#
loop_
_entity.id
_entity.type
_entity.pdbx_description
1 polymer ?
#
loop_
_entity_poly.entity_id
_entity_poly.type
_entity_poly.pdbx_seq_one_letter_code
_entity_poly.pdbx_strand_id
1 'polypeptide(L)'
;MMLSSGRILAAEVAAVARERQLSVASAGLAYHSFNTLVPLVILLLVAVTVVDSLAVVLDALETATGLGGTIDRDQLAAAAGDGANRTRAALLALGIFLWSAARLFQSVNSAFTAVYGSRGSQSSLEAALSTSLVTILYAVLLTVTVAVGVALVGYLGVSVSLFFEGPLAMGVSALALMGLLFVLFVPMYYVFPHPDVSVPEILPGTAFAAATWSILAVGFRVYVSTAESVALFDVAGAILLILTWVYFGGLCLLLGAVLNAVLAGRVDPDDGWVPTSEERSTAD
;
A
#
# COMPACT_ATOMS: atom_id res chain seq x y z
N MET A 1 -8.76 27.95 -20.47
CA MET A 1 -8.50 26.69 -21.22
C MET A 1 -7.86 25.59 -20.37
N MET A 2 -6.85 25.85 -19.53
CA MET A 2 -6.27 24.80 -18.65
C MET A 2 -7.22 24.28 -17.55
N LEU A 3 -8.07 25.15 -16.99
CA LEU A 3 -9.04 24.77 -15.95
C LEU A 3 -10.17 23.86 -16.45
N SER A 4 -10.52 23.91 -17.74
CA SER A 4 -11.51 23.00 -18.33
C SER A 4 -10.92 21.60 -18.54
N SER A 5 -9.66 21.50 -18.97
CA SER A 5 -8.97 20.22 -19.17
C SER A 5 -8.78 19.44 -17.87
N GLY A 6 -8.43 20.11 -16.76
CA GLY A 6 -8.27 19.44 -15.47
C GLY A 6 -9.57 18.89 -14.89
N ARG A 7 -10.70 19.61 -15.07
CA ARG A 7 -12.01 19.14 -14.61
C ARG A 7 -12.53 17.95 -15.43
N ILE A 8 -12.24 17.94 -16.74
CA ILE A 8 -12.56 16.82 -17.62
C ILE A 8 -11.77 15.58 -17.18
N LEU A 9 -10.45 15.70 -17.04
CA LEU A 9 -9.59 14.60 -16.57
C LEU A 9 -10.05 14.03 -15.22
N ALA A 10 -10.39 14.90 -14.26
CA ALA A 10 -10.89 14.45 -12.96
C ALA A 10 -12.23 13.71 -13.08
N ALA A 11 -13.12 14.14 -13.97
CA ALA A 11 -14.39 13.48 -14.23
C ALA A 11 -14.18 12.10 -14.88
N GLU A 12 -13.29 12.00 -15.87
CA GLU A 12 -12.93 10.74 -16.53
C GLU A 12 -12.33 9.73 -15.54
N VAL A 13 -11.37 10.17 -14.72
CA VAL A 13 -10.77 9.34 -13.67
C VAL A 13 -11.84 8.86 -12.67
N ALA A 14 -12.75 9.73 -12.26
CA ALA A 14 -13.81 9.37 -11.33
C ALA A 14 -14.83 8.40 -11.94
N ALA A 15 -15.15 8.55 -13.23
CA ALA A 15 -16.04 7.65 -13.97
C ALA A 15 -15.42 6.25 -14.06
N VAL A 16 -14.18 6.15 -14.54
CA VAL A 16 -13.45 4.88 -14.65
C VAL A 16 -13.26 4.23 -13.28
N ALA A 17 -12.92 5.00 -12.24
CA ALA A 17 -12.75 4.49 -10.89
C ALA A 17 -14.04 3.85 -10.33
N ARG A 18 -15.20 4.42 -10.66
CA ARG A 18 -16.51 3.91 -10.23
C ARG A 18 -16.89 2.64 -11.00
N GLU A 19 -16.70 2.66 -12.31
CA GLU A 19 -16.99 1.51 -13.18
C GLU A 19 -16.15 0.28 -12.81
N ARG A 20 -14.86 0.51 -12.50
CA ARG A 20 -13.96 -0.56 -12.04
C ARG A 20 -14.13 -0.93 -10.57
N GLN A 21 -15.10 -0.33 -9.87
CA GLN A 21 -15.42 -0.57 -8.46
C GLN A 21 -14.15 -0.51 -7.58
N LEU A 22 -13.31 0.52 -7.76
CA LEU A 22 -12.01 0.57 -7.10
C LEU A 22 -12.09 0.48 -5.57
N SER A 23 -13.16 0.96 -4.96
CA SER A 23 -13.40 0.78 -3.52
C SER A 23 -13.48 -0.69 -3.12
N VAL A 24 -14.22 -1.51 -3.87
CA VAL A 24 -14.34 -2.96 -3.62
C VAL A 24 -13.00 -3.66 -3.86
N ALA A 25 -12.31 -3.31 -4.95
CA ALA A 25 -10.98 -3.84 -5.22
C ALA A 25 -9.99 -3.50 -4.09
N SER A 26 -9.99 -2.25 -3.63
CA SER A 26 -9.13 -1.77 -2.53
C SER A 26 -9.42 -2.49 -1.21
N ALA A 27 -10.68 -2.84 -0.93
CA ALA A 27 -11.03 -3.67 0.22
C ALA A 27 -10.44 -5.08 0.13
N GLY A 28 -10.47 -5.70 -1.05
CA GLY A 28 -9.80 -6.99 -1.29
C GLY A 28 -8.28 -6.92 -1.11
N LEU A 29 -7.66 -5.85 -1.62
CA LEU A 29 -6.23 -5.57 -1.41
C LEU A 29 -5.91 -5.43 0.08
N ALA A 30 -6.73 -4.70 0.84
CA ALA A 30 -6.56 -4.51 2.27
C ALA A 30 -6.65 -5.82 3.06
N TYR A 31 -7.65 -6.65 2.76
CA TYR A 31 -7.80 -7.97 3.38
C TYR A 31 -6.57 -8.85 3.15
N HIS A 32 -6.12 -8.98 1.89
CA HIS A 32 -4.96 -9.80 1.57
C HIS A 32 -3.66 -9.22 2.14
N SER A 33 -3.51 -7.89 2.17
CA SER A 33 -2.36 -7.23 2.77
C SER A 33 -2.30 -7.48 4.27
N PHE A 34 -3.41 -7.33 4.98
CA PHE A 34 -3.49 -7.63 6.41
C PHE A 34 -3.08 -9.08 6.72
N ASN A 35 -3.57 -10.04 5.92
CA ASN A 35 -3.20 -11.45 6.03
C ASN A 35 -1.71 -11.74 5.70
N THR A 36 -1.02 -10.84 5.00
CA THR A 36 0.46 -10.92 4.82
C THR A 36 1.22 -10.28 5.96
N LEU A 37 0.71 -9.19 6.55
CA LEU A 37 1.39 -8.43 7.60
C LEU A 37 1.53 -9.24 8.88
N VAL A 38 0.48 -9.95 9.31
CA VAL A 38 0.50 -10.70 10.58
C VAL A 38 1.58 -11.79 10.58
N PRO A 39 1.64 -12.71 9.59
CA PRO A 39 2.72 -13.70 9.53
C PRO A 39 4.09 -13.07 9.30
N LEU A 40 4.18 -11.94 8.57
CA LEU A 40 5.43 -11.23 8.37
C LEU A 40 6.01 -10.74 9.71
N VAL A 41 5.18 -10.17 10.59
CA VAL A 41 5.63 -9.73 11.92
C VAL A 41 6.20 -10.89 12.72
N ILE A 42 5.55 -12.07 12.67
CA ILE A 42 6.06 -13.29 13.33
C ILE A 42 7.40 -13.70 12.74
N LEU A 43 7.54 -13.71 11.41
CA LEU A 43 8.79 -14.07 10.73
C LEU A 43 9.92 -13.10 11.07
N LEU A 44 9.62 -11.80 11.14
CA LEU A 44 10.57 -10.77 11.55
C LEU A 44 11.00 -10.96 13.00
N LEU A 45 10.06 -11.22 13.92
CA LEU A 45 10.37 -11.50 15.32
C LEU A 45 11.28 -12.72 15.47
N VAL A 46 10.97 -13.81 14.75
CA VAL A 46 11.81 -15.01 14.74
C VAL A 46 13.20 -14.69 14.19
N ALA A 47 13.30 -13.99 13.06
CA ALA A 47 14.56 -13.65 12.42
C ALA A 47 15.46 -12.81 13.35
N VAL A 48 14.89 -11.78 13.96
CA VAL A 48 15.60 -10.90 14.89
C VAL A 48 16.05 -11.65 16.15
N THR A 49 15.23 -12.55 16.67
CA THR A 49 15.60 -13.38 17.84
C THR A 49 16.68 -14.42 17.49
N VAL A 50 16.70 -14.94 16.26
CA VAL A 50 17.74 -15.89 15.80
C VAL A 50 19.11 -15.21 15.65
N VAL A 51 19.14 -13.94 15.30
CA VAL A 51 20.38 -13.14 15.13
C VAL A 51 20.80 -12.46 16.45
N ASP A 52 20.08 -12.71 17.55
CA ASP A 52 20.30 -12.10 18.87
C ASP A 52 20.31 -10.55 18.84
N SER A 53 19.56 -9.97 17.90
CA SER A 53 19.49 -8.51 17.68
C SER A 53 18.19 -7.89 18.19
N LEU A 54 17.39 -8.65 18.95
CA LEU A 54 16.08 -8.22 19.45
C LEU A 54 16.15 -6.94 20.27
N ALA A 55 17.12 -6.85 21.20
CA ALA A 55 17.29 -5.64 22.00
C ALA A 55 17.60 -4.41 21.12
N VAL A 56 18.49 -4.55 20.13
CA VAL A 56 18.87 -3.45 19.22
C VAL A 56 17.70 -3.00 18.35
N VAL A 57 16.92 -3.95 17.83
CA VAL A 57 15.75 -3.64 16.99
C VAL A 57 14.64 -3.00 17.81
N LEU A 58 14.40 -3.47 19.04
CA LEU A 58 13.40 -2.90 19.93
C LEU A 58 13.80 -1.48 20.38
N ASP A 59 15.06 -1.24 20.71
CA ASP A 59 15.55 0.11 21.04
C ASP A 59 15.40 1.05 19.83
N ALA A 60 15.72 0.57 18.62
CA ALA A 60 15.52 1.35 17.40
C ALA A 60 14.03 1.64 17.14
N LEU A 61 13.14 0.67 17.39
CA LEU A 61 11.70 0.81 17.22
C LEU A 61 11.09 1.77 18.25
N GLU A 62 11.43 1.62 19.53
CA GLU A 62 11.02 2.52 20.62
C GLU A 62 11.48 3.94 20.35
N THR A 63 12.74 4.11 19.93
CA THR A 63 13.27 5.42 19.51
C THR A 63 12.50 5.97 18.32
N ALA A 64 12.25 5.16 17.29
CA ALA A 64 11.60 5.58 16.05
C ALA A 64 10.11 5.86 16.15
N THR A 65 9.43 5.31 17.16
CA THR A 65 7.99 5.43 17.35
C THR A 65 7.62 6.30 18.55
N GLY A 66 8.58 6.62 19.42
CA GLY A 66 8.33 7.29 20.69
C GLY A 66 7.62 6.40 21.72
N LEU A 67 7.46 5.10 21.43
CA LEU A 67 6.78 4.10 22.26
C LEU A 67 7.70 3.51 23.35
N GLY A 68 8.65 4.30 23.84
CA GLY A 68 9.61 3.85 24.85
C GLY A 68 8.92 3.26 26.07
N GLY A 69 9.24 2.01 26.42
CA GLY A 69 8.72 1.34 27.61
C GLY A 69 7.27 0.84 27.52
N THR A 70 6.59 1.00 26.39
CA THR A 70 5.25 0.38 26.19
C THR A 70 5.36 -1.04 25.65
N ILE A 71 6.53 -1.43 25.15
CA ILE A 71 6.81 -2.74 24.60
C ILE A 71 7.37 -3.63 25.71
N ASP A 72 6.55 -4.57 26.20
CA ASP A 72 6.98 -5.57 27.18
C ASP A 72 7.92 -6.58 26.51
N ARG A 73 9.24 -6.38 26.74
CA ARG A 73 10.31 -7.21 26.18
C ARG A 73 10.21 -8.67 26.64
N ASP A 74 9.75 -8.90 27.87
CA ASP A 74 9.61 -10.24 28.44
C ASP A 74 8.41 -10.97 27.82
N GLN A 75 7.29 -10.28 27.59
CA GLN A 75 6.16 -10.83 26.84
C GLN A 75 6.53 -11.15 25.39
N LEU A 76 7.32 -10.30 24.72
CA LEU A 76 7.80 -10.57 23.36
C LEU A 76 8.75 -11.77 23.30
N ALA A 77 9.66 -11.89 24.27
CA ALA A 77 10.55 -13.05 24.38
C ALA A 77 9.76 -14.33 24.68
N ALA A 78 8.73 -14.25 25.54
CA ALA A 78 7.83 -15.36 25.82
C ALA A 78 6.98 -15.74 24.60
N ALA A 79 6.48 -14.76 23.85
CA ALA A 79 5.73 -14.97 22.61
C ALA A 79 6.59 -15.56 21.49
N ALA A 80 7.90 -15.25 21.47
CA ALA A 80 8.86 -15.85 20.54
C ALA A 80 9.13 -17.34 20.85
N GLY A 81 8.75 -17.82 22.03
CA GLY A 81 8.86 -19.21 22.46
C GLY A 81 10.29 -19.75 22.56
N ASP A 82 10.38 -20.98 23.03
CA ASP A 82 11.58 -21.83 23.02
C ASP A 82 11.88 -22.39 21.61
N GLY A 83 13.13 -22.81 21.37
CA GLY A 83 13.66 -23.02 19.99
C GLY A 83 12.83 -23.96 19.09
N ALA A 84 12.25 -25.03 19.66
CA ALA A 84 11.40 -25.96 18.91
C ALA A 84 10.03 -25.37 18.54
N ASN A 85 9.38 -24.67 19.46
CA ASN A 85 8.09 -24.01 19.21
C ASN A 85 8.27 -22.82 18.27
N ARG A 86 9.37 -22.07 18.40
CA ARG A 86 9.74 -20.97 17.51
C ARG A 86 9.89 -21.43 16.06
N THR A 87 10.59 -22.54 15.83
CA THR A 87 10.79 -23.08 14.47
C THR A 87 9.46 -23.51 13.85
N ARG A 88 8.59 -24.17 14.62
CA ARG A 88 7.25 -24.55 14.15
C ARG A 88 6.39 -23.33 13.81
N ALA A 89 6.36 -22.32 14.68
CA ALA A 89 5.65 -21.07 14.44
C ALA A 89 6.18 -20.35 13.19
N ALA A 90 7.50 -20.32 12.99
CA ALA A 90 8.13 -19.73 11.81
C ALA A 90 7.74 -20.46 10.52
N LEU A 91 7.75 -21.80 10.51
CA LEU A 91 7.35 -22.59 9.35
C LEU A 91 5.88 -22.40 9.00
N LEU A 92 5.00 -22.38 10.00
CA LEU A 92 3.57 -22.10 9.81
C LEU A 92 3.36 -20.66 9.29
N ALA A 93 4.01 -19.68 9.91
CA ALA A 93 3.96 -18.29 9.49
C ALA A 93 4.49 -18.13 8.06
N LEU A 94 5.56 -18.83 7.68
CA LEU A 94 6.09 -18.81 6.32
C LEU A 94 5.09 -19.37 5.30
N GLY A 95 4.44 -20.50 5.61
CA GLY A 95 3.42 -21.08 4.75
C GLY A 95 2.23 -20.13 4.54
N ILE A 96 1.71 -19.55 5.63
CA ILE A 96 0.60 -18.58 5.58
C ILE A 96 1.04 -17.32 4.83
N PHE A 97 2.26 -16.83 5.10
CA PHE A 97 2.83 -15.65 4.45
C PHE A 97 2.89 -15.83 2.94
N LEU A 98 3.52 -16.91 2.46
CA LEU A 98 3.69 -17.18 1.04
C LEU A 98 2.34 -17.31 0.33
N TRP A 99 1.39 -18.01 0.96
CA TRP A 99 0.04 -18.15 0.42
C TRP A 99 -0.69 -16.79 0.35
N SER A 100 -0.68 -16.02 1.45
CA SER A 100 -1.31 -14.69 1.50
C SER A 100 -0.65 -13.71 0.52
N ALA A 101 0.67 -13.76 0.37
CA ALA A 101 1.42 -12.88 -0.52
C ALA A 101 1.11 -13.18 -1.99
N ALA A 102 0.99 -14.46 -2.35
CA ALA A 102 0.52 -14.86 -3.68
C ALA A 102 -0.91 -14.36 -3.97
N ARG A 103 -1.82 -14.47 -2.99
CA ARG A 103 -3.19 -13.94 -3.10
C ARG A 103 -3.23 -12.42 -3.24
N LEU A 104 -2.39 -11.72 -2.49
CA LEU A 104 -2.25 -10.27 -2.58
C LEU A 104 -1.74 -9.85 -3.96
N PHE A 105 -0.68 -10.48 -4.45
CA PHE A 105 -0.15 -10.25 -5.79
C PHE A 105 -1.22 -10.48 -6.87
N GLN A 106 -1.95 -11.59 -6.79
CA GLN A 106 -3.03 -11.90 -7.72
C GLN A 106 -4.13 -10.83 -7.69
N SER A 107 -4.50 -10.36 -6.49
CA SER A 107 -5.50 -9.31 -6.30
C SER A 107 -5.05 -7.99 -6.92
N VAL A 108 -3.80 -7.58 -6.70
CA VAL A 108 -3.23 -6.36 -7.29
C VAL A 108 -3.15 -6.49 -8.81
N ASN A 109 -2.58 -7.58 -9.33
CA ASN A 109 -2.49 -7.82 -10.77
C ASN A 109 -3.86 -7.75 -11.44
N SER A 110 -4.87 -8.41 -10.85
CA SER A 110 -6.24 -8.41 -11.37
C SER A 110 -6.85 -7.01 -11.36
N ALA A 111 -6.62 -6.22 -10.29
CA ALA A 111 -7.11 -4.86 -10.19
C ALA A 111 -6.46 -3.93 -11.24
N PHE A 112 -5.14 -4.01 -11.44
CA PHE A 112 -4.44 -3.26 -12.49
C PHE A 112 -4.93 -3.68 -13.88
N THR A 113 -4.97 -4.98 -14.16
CA THR A 113 -5.45 -5.52 -15.44
C THR A 113 -6.87 -5.05 -15.74
N ALA A 114 -7.76 -5.05 -14.73
CA ALA A 114 -9.12 -4.54 -14.85
C ALA A 114 -9.15 -3.05 -15.20
N VAL A 115 -8.28 -2.22 -14.59
CA VAL A 115 -8.16 -0.80 -14.92
C VAL A 115 -7.83 -0.59 -16.39
N TYR A 116 -6.83 -1.30 -16.93
CA TYR A 116 -6.38 -1.14 -18.32
C TYR A 116 -7.28 -1.81 -19.37
N GLY A 117 -8.45 -2.34 -18.98
CA GLY A 117 -9.48 -2.78 -19.92
C GLY A 117 -9.15 -4.04 -20.73
N SER A 118 -8.05 -4.73 -20.45
CA SER A 118 -7.70 -5.97 -21.14
C SER A 118 -8.61 -7.11 -20.69
N ARG A 119 -9.78 -7.25 -21.32
CA ARG A 119 -10.54 -8.51 -21.38
C ARG A 119 -9.86 -9.49 -22.36
N GLY A 120 -8.54 -9.58 -22.31
CA GLY A 120 -7.75 -10.53 -23.08
C GLY A 120 -7.69 -11.84 -22.32
N SER A 121 -8.34 -12.86 -22.86
CA SER A 121 -8.27 -14.25 -22.43
C SER A 121 -6.83 -14.75 -22.43
N GLN A 122 -6.11 -14.59 -21.33
CA GLN A 122 -4.98 -15.45 -21.03
C GLN A 122 -5.13 -15.93 -19.59
N SER A 123 -5.19 -17.25 -19.47
CA SER A 123 -5.25 -18.02 -18.24
C SER A 123 -4.38 -17.39 -17.16
N SER A 124 -5.04 -16.84 -16.14
CA SER A 124 -4.48 -16.15 -14.97
C SER A 124 -3.63 -17.05 -14.05
N LEU A 125 -3.18 -18.19 -14.58
CA LEU A 125 -2.34 -19.18 -13.93
C LEU A 125 -1.08 -19.45 -14.77
N GLU A 126 -1.14 -19.52 -16.11
CA GLU A 126 0.04 -19.91 -16.93
C GLU A 126 1.05 -18.76 -17.07
N ALA A 127 0.61 -17.50 -17.17
CA ALA A 127 1.52 -16.34 -17.14
C ALA A 127 2.14 -16.15 -15.74
N ALA A 128 1.38 -16.39 -14.67
CA ALA A 128 1.84 -16.25 -13.28
C ALA A 128 2.64 -17.47 -12.76
N LEU A 129 2.46 -18.66 -13.36
CA LEU A 129 3.21 -19.88 -13.03
C LEU A 129 4.42 -20.11 -13.93
N SER A 130 4.53 -19.44 -15.09
CA SER A 130 5.65 -19.64 -16.02
C SER A 130 7.03 -19.24 -15.46
N THR A 131 7.09 -18.58 -14.29
CA THR A 131 8.28 -18.62 -13.42
C THR A 131 7.87 -18.41 -11.96
N SER A 132 7.69 -19.50 -11.20
CA SER A 132 7.30 -19.46 -9.78
C SER A 132 8.15 -18.50 -8.93
N LEU A 133 9.43 -18.32 -9.27
CA LEU A 133 10.35 -17.40 -8.60
C LEU A 133 9.99 -15.92 -8.79
N VAL A 134 9.51 -15.52 -9.98
CA VAL A 134 9.20 -14.12 -10.31
C VAL A 134 7.95 -13.67 -9.56
N THR A 135 6.93 -14.51 -9.51
CA THR A 135 5.71 -14.25 -8.72
C THR A 135 6.02 -14.15 -7.23
N ILE A 136 6.89 -15.02 -6.70
CA ILE A 136 7.36 -14.91 -5.31
C ILE A 136 8.10 -13.59 -5.09
N LEU A 137 9.01 -13.21 -6.00
CA LEU A 137 9.77 -11.96 -5.87
C LEU A 137 8.86 -10.73 -5.87
N TYR A 138 7.85 -10.67 -6.74
CA TYR A 138 6.90 -9.56 -6.76
C TYR A 138 5.97 -9.55 -5.56
N ALA A 139 5.53 -10.72 -5.09
CA ALA A 139 4.74 -10.83 -3.88
C ALA A 139 5.54 -10.32 -2.66
N VAL A 140 6.83 -10.70 -2.56
CA VAL A 140 7.74 -10.18 -1.53
C VAL A 140 7.93 -8.68 -1.69
N LEU A 141 8.19 -8.16 -2.89
CA LEU A 141 8.34 -6.73 -3.15
C LEU A 141 7.10 -5.96 -2.69
N LEU A 142 5.91 -6.45 -3.03
CA LEU A 142 4.65 -5.83 -2.66
C LEU A 142 4.45 -5.81 -1.15
N THR A 143 4.71 -6.93 -0.47
CA THR A 143 4.66 -6.99 0.99
C THR A 143 5.67 -6.04 1.61
N VAL A 144 6.91 -6.00 1.10
CA VAL A 144 7.94 -5.07 1.56
C VAL A 144 7.48 -3.63 1.39
N THR A 145 6.89 -3.26 0.25
CA THR A 145 6.34 -1.92 0.03
C THR A 145 5.27 -1.56 1.06
N VAL A 146 4.33 -2.47 1.37
CA VAL A 146 3.30 -2.24 2.41
C VAL A 146 3.94 -2.11 3.79
N ALA A 147 4.85 -3.02 4.15
CA ALA A 147 5.51 -3.04 5.45
C ALA A 147 6.39 -1.78 5.66
N VAL A 148 7.16 -1.41 4.64
CA VAL A 148 7.98 -0.19 4.61
C VAL A 148 7.07 1.04 4.68
N GLY A 149 5.97 1.07 3.94
CA GLY A 149 4.97 2.13 4.03
C GLY A 149 4.43 2.31 5.45
N VAL A 150 4.10 1.22 6.15
CA VAL A 150 3.65 1.25 7.55
C VAL A 150 4.79 1.72 8.48
N ALA A 151 6.00 1.17 8.34
CA ALA A 151 7.13 1.47 9.22
C ALA A 151 7.66 2.91 9.08
N LEU A 152 7.73 3.44 7.86
CA LEU A 152 8.22 4.79 7.59
C LEU A 152 7.28 5.87 8.11
N VAL A 153 5.98 5.59 8.21
CA VAL A 153 5.00 6.46 8.87
C VAL A 153 5.28 6.58 10.38
N GLY A 154 6.05 5.69 10.98
CA GLY A 154 6.67 5.97 12.28
C GLY A 154 8.00 6.71 12.09
N TYR A 155 8.96 5.98 11.51
CA TYR A 155 10.39 6.31 11.49
C TYR A 155 10.74 7.68 10.89
N LEU A 156 10.21 8.02 9.70
CA LEU A 156 10.57 9.28 9.04
C LEU A 156 10.13 10.53 9.82
N GLY A 157 9.14 10.40 10.70
CA GLY A 157 8.74 11.54 11.53
C GLY A 157 9.77 11.80 12.63
N VAL A 158 10.25 10.73 13.25
CA VAL A 158 11.20 10.84 14.36
C VAL A 158 12.60 11.17 13.86
N SER A 159 13.11 10.48 12.85
CA SER A 159 14.48 10.71 12.36
C SER A 159 14.70 12.11 11.79
N VAL A 160 13.69 12.68 11.12
CA VAL A 160 13.81 14.04 10.55
C VAL A 160 13.71 15.10 11.65
N SER A 161 12.95 14.86 12.73
CA SER A 161 12.90 15.75 13.90
C SER A 161 14.23 15.86 14.66
N LEU A 162 15.17 14.93 14.45
CA LEU A 162 16.52 15.01 15.03
C LEU A 162 17.43 16.01 14.31
N PHE A 163 17.15 16.33 13.05
CA PHE A 163 17.97 17.22 12.21
C PHE A 163 17.29 18.55 11.88
N PHE A 164 15.96 18.58 11.92
CA PHE A 164 15.15 19.74 11.59
C PHE A 164 14.09 19.95 12.67
N GLU A 165 13.82 21.20 13.02
CA GLU A 165 12.76 21.56 13.97
C GLU A 165 11.58 22.23 13.24
N GLY A 166 10.38 22.07 13.80
CA GLY A 166 9.18 22.77 13.33
C GLY A 166 8.66 22.32 11.94
N PRO A 167 7.93 23.20 11.22
CA PRO A 167 7.26 22.85 9.95
C PRO A 167 8.20 22.36 8.84
N LEU A 168 9.49 22.71 8.92
CA LEU A 168 10.51 22.31 7.96
C LEU A 168 10.79 20.80 8.03
N ALA A 169 10.84 20.24 9.25
CA ALA A 169 11.00 18.80 9.48
C ALA A 169 9.82 17.99 8.90
N MET A 170 8.61 18.53 9.05
CA MET A 170 7.40 17.93 8.50
C MET A 170 7.39 17.95 6.97
N GLY A 171 7.84 19.05 6.36
CA GLY A 171 8.00 19.13 4.90
C GLY A 171 9.03 18.15 4.35
N VAL A 172 10.21 18.08 4.96
CA VAL A 172 11.31 17.19 4.52
C VAL A 172 10.92 15.72 4.66
N SER A 173 10.32 15.33 5.78
CA SER A 173 9.86 13.95 5.99
C SER A 173 8.75 13.53 5.00
N ALA A 174 7.81 14.43 4.70
CA ALA A 174 6.76 14.18 3.72
C ALA A 174 7.33 14.03 2.30
N LEU A 175 8.29 14.87 1.90
CA LEU A 175 8.96 14.77 0.60
C LEU A 175 9.82 13.51 0.49
N ALA A 176 10.54 13.15 1.55
CA ALA A 176 11.33 11.91 1.60
C ALA A 176 10.44 10.67 1.48
N LEU A 177 9.29 10.65 2.19
CA LEU A 177 8.30 9.59 2.08
C LEU A 177 7.74 9.50 0.65
N MET A 178 7.37 10.63 0.05
CA MET A 178 6.86 10.68 -1.31
C MET A 178 7.89 10.14 -2.32
N GLY A 179 9.15 10.56 -2.21
CA GLY A 179 10.22 10.07 -3.09
C GLY A 179 10.46 8.56 -2.95
N LEU A 180 10.43 8.04 -1.73
CA LEU A 180 10.60 6.61 -1.47
C LEU A 180 9.40 5.79 -1.98
N LEU A 181 8.17 6.24 -1.73
CA LEU A 181 6.96 5.60 -2.25
C LEU A 181 6.94 5.64 -3.78
N PHE A 182 7.40 6.73 -4.40
CA PHE A 182 7.53 6.81 -5.84
C PHE A 182 8.45 5.71 -6.38
N VAL A 183 9.65 5.57 -5.83
CA VAL A 183 10.60 4.51 -6.23
C VAL A 183 10.02 3.11 -6.02
N LEU A 184 9.30 2.88 -4.92
CA LEU A 184 8.65 1.60 -4.62
C LEU A 184 7.47 1.28 -5.55
N PHE A 185 6.72 2.30 -5.99
CA PHE A 185 5.55 2.13 -6.85
C PHE A 185 5.90 2.01 -8.34
N VAL A 186 7.02 2.57 -8.81
CA VAL A 186 7.44 2.49 -10.22
C VAL A 186 7.45 1.04 -10.75
N PRO A 187 8.09 0.06 -10.09
CA PRO A 187 8.09 -1.33 -10.57
C PRO A 187 6.68 -1.92 -10.66
N MET A 188 5.81 -1.61 -9.70
CA MET A 188 4.43 -2.10 -9.70
C MET A 188 3.67 -1.56 -10.92
N TYR A 189 3.78 -0.25 -11.14
CA TYR A 189 3.11 0.43 -12.24
C TYR A 189 3.64 0.05 -13.62
N TYR A 190 4.88 -0.42 -13.69
CA TYR A 190 5.48 -0.93 -14.93
C TYR A 190 5.08 -2.38 -15.23
N VAL A 191 5.02 -3.23 -14.20
CA VAL A 191 4.89 -4.69 -14.35
C VAL A 191 3.44 -5.16 -14.42
N PHE A 192 2.54 -4.57 -13.63
CA PHE A 192 1.16 -5.08 -13.51
C PHE A 192 0.23 -4.78 -14.71
N PRO A 193 0.34 -3.66 -15.44
CA PRO A 193 -0.50 -3.42 -16.62
C PRO A 193 -0.24 -4.43 -17.75
N HIS A 194 -1.31 -4.91 -18.39
CA HIS A 194 -1.26 -5.81 -19.55
C HIS A 194 -2.07 -5.21 -20.72
N PRO A 195 -1.62 -4.09 -21.29
CA PRO A 195 -0.60 -4.11 -22.34
C PRO A 195 0.70 -3.42 -21.91
N ASP A 196 1.81 -3.71 -22.60
CA ASP A 196 3.12 -3.09 -22.33
C ASP A 196 2.99 -1.56 -22.23
N VAL A 197 3.35 -1.01 -21.08
CA VAL A 197 3.35 0.44 -20.79
C VAL A 197 4.76 1.00 -20.97
N SER A 198 4.87 2.22 -21.48
CA SER A 198 6.15 2.92 -21.51
C SER A 198 6.45 3.56 -20.15
N VAL A 199 7.74 3.74 -19.81
CA VAL A 199 8.12 4.39 -18.54
C VAL A 199 7.49 5.79 -18.39
N PRO A 200 7.46 6.67 -19.41
CA PRO A 200 6.82 7.98 -19.29
C PRO A 200 5.30 7.91 -19.02
N GLU A 201 4.61 6.89 -19.52
CA GLU A 201 3.16 6.70 -19.28
C GLU A 201 2.84 6.41 -17.82
N ILE A 202 3.76 5.77 -17.08
CA ILE A 202 3.48 5.36 -15.70
C ILE A 202 3.78 6.45 -14.67
N LEU A 203 4.69 7.39 -14.97
CA LEU A 203 5.18 8.36 -13.98
C LEU A 203 4.09 9.27 -13.39
N PRO A 204 3.12 9.82 -14.17
CA PRO A 204 2.14 10.77 -13.64
C PRO A 204 1.28 10.15 -12.51
N GLY A 205 0.75 8.96 -12.74
CA GLY A 205 -0.04 8.18 -11.81
C GLY A 205 0.78 7.63 -10.65
N THR A 206 2.02 7.23 -10.89
CA THR A 206 2.93 6.83 -9.80
C THR A 206 3.23 8.01 -8.86
N ALA A 207 3.49 9.20 -9.42
CA ALA A 207 3.68 10.43 -8.63
C ALA A 207 2.40 10.80 -7.87
N PHE A 208 1.24 10.71 -8.51
CA PHE A 208 -0.06 10.94 -7.87
C PHE A 208 -0.31 9.97 -6.70
N ALA A 209 -0.08 8.68 -6.89
CA ALA A 209 -0.24 7.67 -5.85
C ALA A 209 0.72 7.89 -4.69
N ALA A 210 2.00 8.18 -4.96
CA ALA A 210 2.99 8.48 -3.94
C ALA A 210 2.63 9.75 -3.14
N ALA A 211 2.17 10.80 -3.81
CA ALA A 211 1.76 12.05 -3.17
C ALA A 211 0.51 11.86 -2.30
N THR A 212 -0.55 11.24 -2.84
CA THR A 212 -1.81 11.02 -2.12
C THR A 212 -1.64 10.05 -0.95
N TRP A 213 -0.82 9.00 -1.10
CA TRP A 213 -0.46 8.12 0.00
C TRP A 213 0.35 8.85 1.09
N SER A 214 1.27 9.75 0.70
CA SER A 214 2.01 10.57 1.65
C SER A 214 1.09 11.53 2.42
N ILE A 215 0.07 12.08 1.77
CA ILE A 215 -0.97 12.89 2.44
C ILE A 215 -1.77 12.02 3.41
N LEU A 216 -2.17 10.82 2.97
CA LEU A 216 -2.85 9.84 3.82
C LEU A 216 -2.00 9.55 5.07
N ALA A 217 -0.67 9.38 4.93
CA ALA A 217 0.28 9.17 6.04
C ALA A 217 0.26 10.28 7.07
N VAL A 218 0.27 11.52 6.62
CA VAL A 218 0.16 12.66 7.53
C VAL A 218 -1.19 12.64 8.26
N GLY A 219 -2.29 12.40 7.53
CA GLY A 219 -3.63 12.31 8.13
C GLY A 219 -3.73 11.20 9.18
N PHE A 220 -3.14 10.04 8.92
CA PHE A 220 -3.13 8.92 9.84
C PHE A 220 -2.30 9.17 11.09
N ARG A 221 -1.13 9.82 10.96
CA ARG A 221 -0.34 10.26 12.13
C ARG A 221 -1.17 11.17 13.04
N VAL A 222 -1.86 12.15 12.46
CA VAL A 222 -2.74 13.08 13.20
C VAL A 222 -3.92 12.35 13.85
N TYR A 223 -4.51 11.38 13.16
CA TYR A 223 -5.58 10.56 13.73
C TYR A 223 -5.08 9.78 14.95
N VAL A 224 -3.98 9.03 14.82
CA VAL A 224 -3.43 8.22 15.91
C VAL A 224 -3.00 9.07 17.10
N SER A 225 -2.47 10.28 16.89
CA SER A 225 -2.09 11.18 17.98
C SER A 225 -3.28 11.75 18.76
N THR A 226 -4.50 11.68 18.22
CA THR A 226 -5.69 12.32 18.79
C THR A 226 -6.78 11.32 19.18
N ALA A 227 -6.76 10.12 18.60
CA ALA A 227 -7.82 9.14 18.75
C ALA A 227 -7.67 8.31 20.05
N GLU A 228 -8.37 8.72 21.10
CA GLU A 228 -8.53 7.91 22.32
C GLU A 228 -9.22 6.56 22.03
N SER A 229 -10.03 6.47 20.98
CA SER A 229 -10.76 5.26 20.59
C SER A 229 -9.87 4.07 20.22
N VAL A 230 -8.64 4.31 19.75
CA VAL A 230 -7.69 3.22 19.47
C VAL A 230 -7.30 2.52 20.77
N ALA A 231 -7.14 3.28 21.86
CA ALA A 231 -6.86 2.73 23.19
C ALA A 231 -8.10 2.06 23.82
N LEU A 232 -9.32 2.54 23.50
CA LEU A 232 -10.57 1.97 24.05
C LEU A 232 -10.89 0.56 23.54
N PHE A 233 -10.52 0.24 22.29
CA PHE A 233 -10.80 -1.05 21.67
C PHE A 233 -9.57 -1.96 21.53
N ASP A 234 -8.43 -1.54 22.09
CA ASP A 234 -7.16 -2.27 22.14
C ASP A 234 -6.81 -2.95 20.79
N VAL A 235 -6.65 -4.28 20.78
CA VAL A 235 -6.28 -5.04 19.57
C VAL A 235 -7.30 -4.87 18.43
N ALA A 236 -8.60 -4.83 18.73
CA ALA A 236 -9.62 -4.68 17.70
C ALA A 236 -9.56 -3.29 17.03
N GLY A 237 -9.28 -2.25 17.83
CA GLY A 237 -9.05 -0.90 17.33
C GLY A 237 -7.83 -0.83 16.40
N ALA A 238 -6.72 -1.47 16.79
CA ALA A 238 -5.51 -1.55 15.97
C ALA A 238 -5.74 -2.28 14.63
N ILE A 239 -6.47 -3.40 14.65
CA ILE A 239 -6.79 -4.17 13.42
C ILE A 239 -7.63 -3.33 12.46
N LEU A 240 -8.71 -2.70 12.95
CA LEU A 240 -9.57 -1.86 12.13
C LEU A 240 -8.79 -0.69 11.54
N LEU A 241 -7.94 -0.06 12.34
CA LEU A 241 -7.09 1.04 11.93
C LEU A 241 -6.13 0.64 10.80
N ILE A 242 -5.45 -0.51 10.92
CA ILE A 242 -4.56 -1.03 9.86
C ILE A 242 -5.34 -1.36 8.60
N LEU A 243 -6.51 -2.01 8.72
CA LEU A 243 -7.35 -2.32 7.56
C LEU A 243 -7.81 -1.05 6.83
N THR A 244 -8.25 -0.03 7.57
CA THR A 244 -8.64 1.27 7.01
C THR A 244 -7.46 1.96 6.32
N TRP A 245 -6.29 1.94 6.95
CA TRP A 245 -5.06 2.50 6.38
C TRP A 245 -4.70 1.85 5.04
N VAL A 246 -4.63 0.51 5.00
CA VAL A 246 -4.25 -0.21 3.78
C VAL A 246 -5.36 -0.11 2.72
N TYR A 247 -6.63 -0.03 3.12
CA TYR A 247 -7.74 0.23 2.21
C TYR A 247 -7.55 1.55 1.45
N PHE A 248 -7.31 2.65 2.17
CA PHE A 248 -7.10 3.95 1.52
C PHE A 248 -5.80 3.99 0.73
N GLY A 249 -4.75 3.31 1.21
CA GLY A 249 -3.52 3.13 0.44
C GLY A 249 -3.77 2.41 -0.89
N GLY A 250 -4.49 1.29 -0.87
CA GLY A 250 -4.92 0.56 -2.06
C GLY A 250 -5.72 1.46 -3.02
N LEU A 251 -6.59 2.32 -2.47
CA LEU A 251 -7.36 3.28 -3.26
C LEU A 251 -6.47 4.34 -3.93
N CYS A 252 -5.51 4.95 -3.20
CA CYS A 252 -4.51 5.86 -3.77
C CYS A 252 -3.76 5.21 -4.93
N LEU A 253 -3.36 3.95 -4.72
CA LEU A 253 -2.59 3.18 -5.67
C LEU A 253 -3.41 2.82 -6.92
N LEU A 254 -4.67 2.43 -6.79
CA LEU A 254 -5.53 2.14 -7.94
C LEU A 254 -6.00 3.40 -8.67
N LEU A 255 -6.22 4.51 -7.97
CA LEU A 255 -6.54 5.79 -8.58
C LEU A 255 -5.39 6.31 -9.45
N GLY A 256 -4.15 6.17 -9.00
CA GLY A 256 -2.99 6.50 -9.84
C GLY A 256 -2.89 5.60 -11.08
N ALA A 257 -3.25 4.32 -10.98
CA ALA A 257 -3.32 3.42 -12.14
C ALA A 257 -4.39 3.88 -13.15
N VAL A 258 -5.57 4.29 -12.67
CA VAL A 258 -6.62 4.88 -13.52
C VAL A 258 -6.15 6.19 -14.16
N LEU A 259 -5.48 7.06 -13.40
CA LEU A 259 -4.94 8.31 -13.92
C LEU A 259 -4.00 8.05 -15.12
N ASN A 260 -3.11 7.06 -15.01
CA ASN A 260 -2.25 6.68 -16.13
C ASN A 260 -3.03 6.11 -17.30
N ALA A 261 -3.99 5.22 -17.04
CA ALA A 261 -4.79 4.61 -18.10
C ALA A 261 -5.56 5.67 -18.90
N VAL A 262 -6.15 6.66 -18.20
CA VAL A 262 -6.87 7.79 -18.82
C VAL A 262 -5.92 8.68 -19.60
N LEU A 263 -4.80 9.11 -19.00
CA LEU A 263 -3.82 9.97 -19.67
C LEU A 263 -3.18 9.32 -20.90
N ALA A 264 -3.01 8.00 -20.88
CA ALA A 264 -2.49 7.22 -21.99
C ALA A 264 -3.56 6.86 -23.04
N GLY A 265 -4.82 7.26 -22.85
CA GLY A 265 -5.93 6.93 -23.76
C GLY A 265 -6.20 5.43 -23.87
N ARG A 266 -5.88 4.66 -22.81
CA ARG A 266 -6.05 3.19 -22.78
C ARG A 266 -7.41 2.75 -22.24
N VAL A 267 -8.22 3.69 -21.79
CA VAL A 267 -9.60 3.50 -21.35
C VAL A 267 -10.47 4.55 -22.01
N ASP A 268 -11.66 4.15 -22.44
CA ASP A 268 -12.66 5.06 -22.98
C ASP A 268 -13.63 5.46 -21.86
N PRO A 269 -13.59 6.71 -21.36
CA PRO A 269 -14.55 7.19 -20.37
C PRO A 269 -15.93 7.50 -20.97
N ASP A 270 -16.04 7.64 -22.30
CA ASP A 270 -17.25 8.07 -23.03
C ASP A 270 -18.16 6.91 -23.45
N ASP A 271 -17.85 5.67 -23.07
CA ASP A 271 -18.69 4.47 -23.23
C ASP A 271 -19.95 4.49 -22.31
N GLY A 272 -20.57 5.67 -22.15
CA GLY A 272 -21.91 5.90 -21.58
C GLY A 272 -22.02 6.82 -20.35
N TRP A 273 -20.95 7.49 -19.89
CA TRP A 273 -20.92 7.98 -18.49
C TRP A 273 -20.32 9.36 -18.23
N VAL A 274 -19.72 10.02 -19.21
CA VAL A 274 -19.48 11.47 -19.13
C VAL A 274 -20.75 12.15 -19.65
N PRO A 275 -21.43 13.03 -18.89
CA PRO A 275 -22.59 13.74 -19.39
C PRO A 275 -22.21 14.48 -20.67
N THR A 276 -22.82 14.07 -21.78
CA THR A 276 -22.58 14.73 -23.07
C THR A 276 -22.92 16.21 -22.92
N SER A 277 -22.28 17.07 -23.69
CA SER A 277 -22.52 18.52 -23.64
C SER A 277 -24.01 18.88 -23.80
N GLU A 278 -24.80 18.00 -24.41
CA GLU A 278 -26.26 18.14 -24.56
C GLU A 278 -27.01 18.05 -23.22
N GLU A 279 -26.64 17.15 -22.31
CA GLU A 279 -27.31 16.99 -21.01
C GLU A 279 -27.04 18.16 -20.04
N ARG A 280 -25.89 18.84 -20.19
CA ARG A 280 -25.56 20.04 -19.40
C ARG A 280 -26.37 21.27 -19.82
N SER A 281 -26.83 21.33 -21.07
CA SER A 281 -27.64 22.45 -21.57
C SER A 281 -29.11 22.36 -21.16
N THR A 282 -29.58 21.20 -20.71
CA THR A 282 -30.98 20.97 -20.31
C THR A 282 -31.20 21.05 -18.79
N ALA A 283 -30.13 21.27 -18.02
CA ALA A 283 -30.15 21.28 -16.55
C ALA A 283 -30.03 22.68 -15.93
N ASP A 284 -29.84 23.72 -16.75
CA ASP A 284 -29.96 25.15 -16.40
C ASP A 284 -31.25 25.73 -17.01
#